data_AF-A0A1H3CY23-F1
#
_entry.id   AF-A0A1H3CY23-F1
#
_cell.length_a   1.000
_cell.length_b   1.000
_cell.length_c   1.000
_cell.angle_alpha   90.00
_cell.angle_beta   90.00
_cell.angle_gamma   90.00
#
_symmetry.space_group_name_H-M   'P 1'
#
loop_
_entity.id
_entity.type
_entity.pdbx_description
1 polymer ?
#
loop_
_entity_poly.entity_id
_entity_poly.type
_entity_poly.pdbx_seq_one_letter_code
_entity_poly.pdbx_strand_id
1 'polypeptide(L)'
;MKFIVLLFLFVALPGYAQSTSGQSESSFKAAVENESTAPAYAMFTLIDDATGQARTGCNGTNFLKGAIQIEYKIEYDSEGSRKIKDLILSNKDHVYRFKNQKALANIAFTYSETDATAARSRISGSNIQQLREYFSSNYGTRSLEQPGPDWDAAHNALRDAMVCALIERGLSAGIGDRTDRIWIK
;
A
#
# COMPACT_ATOMS: atom_id res chain seq x y z
N MET A 1 -28.34 55.31 15.77
CA MET A 1 -27.15 54.42 15.71
C MET A 1 -27.56 53.13 15.02
N LYS A 2 -26.97 52.79 13.87
CA LYS A 2 -27.26 51.54 13.13
C LYS A 2 -26.12 50.55 13.41
N PHE A 3 -26.43 49.42 14.05
CA PHE A 3 -25.51 48.30 14.21
C PHE A 3 -25.62 47.40 12.98
N ILE A 4 -24.52 47.28 12.23
CA ILE A 4 -24.38 46.29 11.16
C ILE A 4 -23.81 45.03 11.81
N VAL A 5 -24.60 43.96 11.87
CA VAL A 5 -24.15 42.64 12.29
C VAL A 5 -23.59 41.93 11.05
N LEU A 6 -22.26 41.81 10.98
CA LEU A 6 -21.57 41.01 9.97
C LEU A 6 -21.61 39.53 10.40
N LEU A 7 -22.45 38.76 9.73
CA LEU A 7 -22.54 37.31 9.88
C LEU A 7 -21.41 36.66 9.04
N PHE A 8 -20.31 36.28 9.68
CA PHE A 8 -19.26 35.49 9.04
C PHE A 8 -19.71 34.02 8.95
N LEU A 9 -20.11 33.58 7.75
CA LEU A 9 -20.26 32.16 7.43
C LEU A 9 -18.87 31.53 7.34
N PHE A 10 -18.44 30.84 8.39
CA PHE A 10 -17.33 29.90 8.33
C PHE A 10 -17.79 28.63 7.59
N VAL A 11 -17.53 28.57 6.28
CA VAL A 11 -17.64 27.33 5.53
C VAL A 11 -16.50 26.41 5.98
N ALA A 12 -16.82 25.43 6.82
CA ALA A 12 -15.89 24.37 7.19
C ALA A 12 -15.63 23.50 5.95
N LEU A 13 -14.56 23.78 5.23
CA LEU A 13 -14.06 22.87 4.20
C LEU A 13 -13.54 21.61 4.91
N PRO A 14 -13.99 20.40 4.54
CA PRO A 14 -13.39 19.18 5.05
C PRO A 14 -11.93 19.17 4.63
N GLY A 15 -11.04 19.35 5.60
CA GLY A 15 -9.61 19.18 5.40
C GLY A 15 -9.34 17.72 5.10
N TYR A 16 -9.14 17.38 3.83
CA TYR A 16 -8.55 16.10 3.47
C TYR A 16 -7.11 16.13 3.99
N ALA A 17 -6.85 15.44 5.11
CA ALA A 17 -5.50 15.21 5.56
C ALA A 17 -4.78 14.43 4.45
N GLN A 18 -3.89 15.12 3.74
CA GLN A 18 -3.01 14.52 2.74
C GLN A 18 -2.07 13.59 3.51
N SER A 19 -2.38 12.29 3.49
CA SER A 19 -1.46 11.27 3.99
C SER A 19 -0.28 11.24 3.02
N THR A 20 0.78 12.00 3.32
CA THR A 20 2.04 11.87 2.60
C THR A 20 2.51 10.44 2.81
N SER A 21 2.64 9.70 1.71
CA SER A 21 3.13 8.33 1.76
C SER A 21 4.44 8.26 2.56
N GLY A 22 4.47 7.51 3.67
CA GLY A 22 5.68 7.24 4.45
C GLY A 22 6.78 6.49 3.67
N GLN A 23 6.47 6.00 2.47
CA GLN A 23 7.43 5.45 1.53
C GLN A 23 8.14 6.57 0.75
N SER A 24 9.47 6.52 0.69
CA SER A 24 10.25 7.43 -0.17
C SER A 24 9.97 7.19 -1.66
N GLU A 25 10.00 8.24 -2.47
CA GLU A 25 9.83 8.19 -3.93
C GLU A 25 10.75 7.15 -4.61
N SER A 26 12.01 7.06 -4.19
CA SER A 26 12.97 6.11 -4.76
C SER A 26 12.61 4.65 -4.46
N SER A 27 12.11 4.36 -3.25
CA SER A 27 11.59 3.05 -2.86
C SER A 27 10.32 2.70 -3.65
N PHE A 28 9.39 3.65 -3.78
CA PHE A 28 8.18 3.46 -4.58
C PHE A 28 8.53 3.17 -6.04
N LYS A 29 9.40 3.99 -6.63
CA LYS A 29 9.90 3.79 -8.01
C LYS A 29 10.55 2.43 -8.19
N ALA A 30 11.44 2.04 -7.28
CA ALA A 30 12.08 0.72 -7.33
C ALA A 30 11.07 -0.43 -7.21
N ALA A 31 10.00 -0.28 -6.42
CA ALA A 31 8.92 -1.26 -6.32
C ALA A 31 8.15 -1.40 -7.63
N VAL A 32 7.87 -0.29 -8.32
CA VAL A 32 7.13 -0.27 -9.59
C VAL A 32 7.98 -0.79 -10.76
N GLU A 33 9.26 -0.43 -10.79
CA GLU A 33 10.20 -0.87 -11.84
C GLU A 33 10.61 -2.35 -11.70
N ASN A 34 10.31 -2.99 -10.58
CA ASN A 34 10.57 -4.41 -10.37
C ASN A 34 9.63 -5.27 -11.23
N GLU A 35 10.21 -6.12 -12.07
CA GLU A 35 9.51 -7.07 -12.96
C GLU A 35 9.47 -8.50 -12.40
N SER A 36 9.83 -8.69 -11.12
CA SER A 36 9.67 -9.98 -10.42
C SER A 36 8.19 -10.37 -10.33
N THR A 37 7.93 -11.68 -10.27
CA THR A 37 6.60 -12.23 -9.93
C THR A 37 6.17 -11.93 -8.51
N ALA A 38 7.11 -11.56 -7.62
CA ALA A 38 6.85 -11.10 -6.27
C ALA A 38 7.57 -9.76 -6.04
N PRO A 39 7.06 -8.65 -6.61
CA PRO A 39 7.70 -7.36 -6.49
C PRO A 39 7.61 -6.83 -5.05
N ALA A 40 8.38 -5.77 -4.77
CA ALA A 40 8.24 -5.05 -3.52
C ALA A 40 6.81 -4.50 -3.40
N TYR A 41 6.37 -4.31 -2.17
CA TYR A 41 5.12 -3.63 -1.91
C TYR A 41 5.30 -2.12 -2.09
N ALA A 42 4.24 -1.45 -2.48
CA ALA A 42 4.16 0.00 -2.52
C ALA A 42 2.95 0.47 -1.73
N MET A 43 3.07 1.65 -1.11
CA MET A 43 1.95 2.29 -0.42
C MET A 43 1.29 3.31 -1.35
N PHE A 44 -0.04 3.23 -1.47
CA PHE A 44 -0.82 4.12 -2.33
C PHE A 44 -2.27 4.23 -1.85
N THR A 45 -2.96 5.26 -2.34
CA THR A 45 -4.38 5.48 -2.09
C THR A 45 -5.19 5.07 -3.32
N LEU A 46 -6.25 4.31 -3.09
CA LEU A 46 -7.27 4.00 -4.09
C LEU A 46 -8.51 4.83 -3.81
N ILE A 47 -9.11 5.36 -4.87
CA ILE A 47 -10.41 6.03 -4.81
C ILE A 47 -11.35 5.34 -5.79
N ASP A 48 -12.47 4.85 -5.28
CA ASP A 48 -13.58 4.38 -6.09
C ASP A 48 -14.39 5.58 -6.59
N ASP A 49 -14.36 5.85 -7.88
CA ASP A 49 -15.08 7.00 -8.47
C ASP A 49 -16.62 6.81 -8.41
N ALA A 50 -17.13 5.59 -8.22
CA ALA A 50 -18.57 5.34 -8.10
C ALA A 50 -19.11 5.73 -6.71
N THR A 51 -18.33 5.50 -5.65
CA THR A 51 -18.76 5.73 -4.27
C THR A 51 -18.06 6.91 -3.60
N GLY A 52 -16.96 7.40 -4.19
CA GLY A 52 -16.07 8.39 -3.59
C GLY A 52 -15.23 7.87 -2.43
N GLN A 53 -15.31 6.57 -2.11
CA GLN A 53 -14.58 5.98 -0.99
C GLN A 53 -13.09 5.91 -1.30
N ALA A 54 -12.28 6.37 -0.35
CA ALA A 54 -10.83 6.31 -0.41
C ALA A 54 -10.30 5.26 0.56
N ARG A 55 -9.31 4.46 0.11
CA ARG A 55 -8.59 3.50 0.95
C ARG A 55 -7.10 3.62 0.69
N THR A 56 -6.33 3.83 1.76
CA THR A 56 -4.85 3.81 1.69
C THR A 56 -4.36 2.48 2.22
N GLY A 57 -3.34 1.92 1.59
CA GLY A 57 -2.70 0.71 2.04
C GLY A 57 -1.47 0.36 1.22
N CYS A 58 -0.85 -0.75 1.59
CA CYS A 58 0.27 -1.34 0.88
C CYS A 58 -0.14 -2.61 0.17
N ASN A 59 0.33 -2.80 -1.06
CA ASN A 59 0.13 -4.03 -1.83
C ASN A 59 1.30 -4.27 -2.79
N GLY A 60 1.40 -5.47 -3.35
CA GLY A 60 2.35 -5.76 -4.42
C GLY A 60 2.07 -4.90 -5.65
N THR A 61 3.12 -4.32 -6.25
CA THR A 61 2.96 -3.41 -7.40
C THR A 61 2.41 -4.09 -8.64
N ASN A 62 2.51 -5.42 -8.75
CA ASN A 62 1.85 -6.22 -9.79
C ASN A 62 0.31 -6.05 -9.77
N PHE A 63 -0.30 -5.94 -8.58
CA PHE A 63 -1.75 -5.73 -8.47
C PHE A 63 -2.15 -4.31 -8.89
N LEU A 64 -1.34 -3.30 -8.56
CA LEU A 64 -1.55 -1.93 -9.05
C LEU A 64 -1.37 -1.86 -10.58
N LYS A 65 -0.32 -2.48 -11.13
CA LYS A 65 -0.09 -2.59 -12.58
C LYS A 65 -1.30 -3.24 -13.28
N GLY A 66 -1.80 -4.36 -12.74
CA GLY A 66 -2.98 -5.05 -13.28
C GLY A 66 -4.26 -4.21 -13.18
N ALA A 67 -4.46 -3.45 -12.10
CA ALA A 67 -5.60 -2.56 -11.97
C ALA A 67 -5.57 -1.45 -13.03
N ILE A 68 -4.42 -0.78 -13.21
CA ILE A 68 -4.23 0.24 -14.25
C ILE A 68 -4.42 -0.36 -15.64
N GLN A 69 -3.93 -1.57 -15.88
CA GLN A 69 -4.16 -2.28 -17.13
C GLN A 69 -5.65 -2.47 -17.42
N ILE A 70 -6.42 -2.96 -16.43
CA ILE A 70 -7.87 -3.21 -16.55
C ILE A 70 -8.66 -1.91 -16.72
N GLU A 71 -8.28 -0.85 -15.99
CA GLU A 71 -8.95 0.46 -16.05
C GLU A 71 -8.81 1.08 -17.44
N TYR A 72 -7.59 1.09 -17.99
CA TYR A 72 -7.27 1.76 -19.25
C TYR A 72 -7.27 0.84 -20.48
N LYS A 73 -7.59 -0.46 -20.30
CA LYS A 73 -7.60 -1.49 -21.35
C LYS A 73 -6.27 -1.51 -22.13
N ILE A 74 -5.16 -1.52 -21.40
CA ILE A 74 -3.82 -1.53 -21.99
C ILE A 74 -3.43 -2.97 -22.34
N GLU A 75 -2.87 -3.18 -23.52
CA GLU A 75 -2.43 -4.50 -24.00
C GLU A 75 -1.28 -5.09 -23.18
N TYR A 76 -1.21 -6.42 -23.13
CA TYR A 76 -0.16 -7.16 -22.42
C TYR A 76 1.08 -7.34 -23.30
N ASP A 77 1.70 -6.22 -23.66
CA ASP A 77 2.94 -6.20 -24.44
C ASP A 77 3.99 -5.27 -23.78
N SER A 78 5.16 -5.15 -24.42
CA SER A 78 6.27 -4.34 -23.91
C SER A 78 5.96 -2.84 -23.89
N GLU A 79 5.12 -2.35 -24.81
CA GLU A 79 4.72 -0.94 -24.88
C GLU A 79 3.69 -0.65 -23.78
N GLY A 80 2.69 -1.51 -23.66
CA GLY A 80 1.68 -1.46 -22.60
C GLY A 80 2.30 -1.52 -21.21
N SER A 81 3.27 -2.41 -21.00
CA SER A 81 4.00 -2.51 -19.73
C SER A 81 4.76 -1.22 -19.38
N ARG A 82 5.37 -0.56 -20.39
CA ARG A 82 6.03 0.74 -20.20
C ARG A 82 5.02 1.83 -19.86
N LYS A 83 3.93 1.90 -20.63
CA LYS A 83 2.85 2.87 -20.42
C LYS A 83 2.24 2.77 -19.03
N ILE A 84 2.01 1.55 -18.52
CA ILE A 84 1.51 1.32 -17.16
C ILE A 84 2.49 1.87 -16.12
N LYS A 85 3.79 1.58 -16.25
CA LYS A 85 4.80 2.14 -15.33
C LYS A 85 4.84 3.66 -15.38
N ASP A 86 4.79 4.25 -16.57
CA ASP A 86 4.79 5.71 -16.72
C ASP A 86 3.54 6.35 -16.09
N LEU A 87 2.36 5.74 -16.24
CA LEU A 87 1.13 6.19 -15.57
C LEU A 87 1.24 6.11 -14.05
N ILE A 88 1.84 5.04 -13.52
CA ILE A 88 2.04 4.87 -12.08
C ILE A 88 3.03 5.92 -11.55
N LEU A 89 4.20 6.08 -12.20
CA LEU A 89 5.31 6.92 -11.74
C LEU A 89 5.11 8.43 -11.99
N SER A 90 4.22 8.80 -12.90
CA SER A 90 3.86 10.21 -13.15
C SER A 90 2.95 10.79 -12.06
N ASN A 91 2.27 9.93 -11.29
CA ASN A 91 1.41 10.34 -10.19
C ASN A 91 2.19 10.44 -8.88
N LYS A 92 2.64 11.65 -8.52
CA LYS A 92 3.49 11.90 -7.35
C LYS A 92 2.79 11.79 -6.00
N ASP A 93 1.46 11.87 -5.99
CA ASP A 93 0.68 11.73 -4.77
C ASP A 93 0.36 10.26 -4.46
N HIS A 94 0.66 9.34 -5.39
CA HIS A 94 0.31 7.92 -5.30
C HIS A 94 -1.19 7.69 -5.04
N VAL A 95 -2.04 8.56 -5.61
CA VAL A 95 -3.51 8.48 -5.49
C VAL A 95 -4.13 8.05 -6.81
N TYR A 96 -4.66 6.84 -6.87
CA TYR A 96 -5.21 6.26 -8.09
C TYR A 96 -6.74 6.16 -8.01
N ARG A 97 -7.41 6.70 -9.03
CA ARG A 97 -8.86 6.68 -9.17
C ARG A 97 -9.28 5.62 -10.16
N PHE A 98 -10.31 4.86 -9.82
CA PHE A 98 -10.81 3.79 -10.67
C PHE A 98 -12.33 3.91 -10.82
N LYS A 99 -12.79 3.78 -12.06
CA LYS A 99 -14.22 3.66 -12.39
C LYS A 99 -14.60 2.20 -12.60
N ASN A 100 -13.67 1.37 -13.06
CA ASN A 100 -13.91 -0.04 -13.31
C ASN A 100 -13.81 -0.84 -12.00
N GLN A 101 -14.93 -1.41 -11.55
CA GLN A 101 -14.98 -2.23 -10.35
C GLN A 101 -14.08 -3.47 -10.43
N LYS A 102 -13.79 -3.98 -11.65
CA LYS A 102 -12.80 -5.06 -11.83
C LYS A 102 -11.36 -4.60 -11.59
N ALA A 103 -11.04 -3.34 -11.91
CA ALA A 103 -9.73 -2.77 -11.62
C ALA A 103 -9.53 -2.61 -10.11
N LEU A 104 -10.55 -2.09 -9.40
CA LEU A 104 -10.55 -2.02 -7.94
C LEU A 104 -10.41 -3.39 -7.30
N ALA A 105 -11.18 -4.37 -7.77
CA ALA A 105 -11.12 -5.75 -7.25
C ALA A 105 -9.77 -6.43 -7.47
N ASN A 106 -8.96 -5.95 -8.43
CA ASN A 106 -7.60 -6.45 -8.64
C ASN A 106 -6.64 -6.06 -7.49
N ILE A 107 -7.00 -5.08 -6.66
CA ILE A 107 -6.20 -4.65 -5.51
C ILE A 107 -6.96 -4.98 -4.23
N ALA A 108 -6.60 -6.09 -3.60
CA ALA A 108 -7.14 -6.48 -2.31
C ALA A 108 -6.18 -6.08 -1.18
N PHE A 109 -6.50 -5.01 -0.44
CA PHE A 109 -5.92 -4.83 0.89
C PHE A 109 -6.51 -5.88 1.82
N THR A 110 -5.75 -6.94 2.07
CA THR A 110 -6.13 -8.15 2.81
C THR A 110 -6.25 -7.95 4.32
N TYR A 111 -5.79 -6.80 4.83
CA TYR A 111 -5.73 -6.51 6.26
C TYR A 111 -6.64 -5.36 6.67
N SER A 112 -7.08 -5.40 7.92
CA SER A 112 -7.86 -4.36 8.58
C SER A 112 -6.99 -3.32 9.27
N GLU A 113 -7.57 -2.21 9.72
CA GLU A 113 -6.85 -1.21 10.53
C GLU A 113 -6.38 -1.79 11.88
N THR A 114 -7.11 -2.78 12.41
CA THR A 114 -6.70 -3.52 13.62
C THR A 114 -5.40 -4.28 13.36
N ASP A 115 -5.29 -4.96 12.21
CA ASP A 115 -4.08 -5.69 11.82
C ASP A 115 -2.90 -4.73 11.59
N ALA A 116 -3.15 -3.60 10.92
CA ALA A 116 -2.15 -2.55 10.72
C ALA A 116 -1.63 -2.00 12.06
N THR A 117 -2.53 -1.72 13.00
CA THR A 117 -2.18 -1.26 14.35
C THR A 117 -1.37 -2.31 15.12
N ALA A 118 -1.74 -3.59 15.02
CA ALA A 118 -1.01 -4.68 15.63
C ALA A 118 0.42 -4.81 15.04
N ALA A 119 0.55 -4.71 13.72
CA ALA A 119 1.82 -4.74 13.02
C ALA A 119 2.73 -3.58 13.44
N ARG A 120 2.22 -2.34 13.44
CA ARG A 120 2.95 -1.14 13.91
C ARG A 120 3.42 -1.30 15.34
N SER A 121 2.55 -1.78 16.23
CA SER A 121 2.86 -2.02 17.64
C SER A 121 3.99 -3.02 17.82
N ARG A 122 3.96 -4.15 17.10
CA ARG A 122 4.99 -5.21 17.15
C ARG A 122 6.40 -4.71 16.83
N ILE A 123 6.53 -3.75 15.90
CA ILE A 123 7.84 -3.25 15.47
C ILE A 123 8.25 -1.93 16.14
N SER A 124 7.36 -1.30 16.92
CA SER A 124 7.54 0.04 17.49
C SER A 124 8.83 0.22 18.31
N GLY A 125 9.25 -0.80 19.05
CA GLY A 125 10.46 -0.77 19.89
C GLY A 125 11.77 -1.06 19.17
N SER A 126 11.72 -1.52 17.92
CA SER A 126 12.92 -1.89 17.15
C SER A 126 13.41 -0.70 16.33
N ASN A 127 14.72 -0.50 16.20
CA ASN A 127 15.31 0.40 15.22
C ASN A 127 15.42 -0.26 13.83
N ILE A 128 15.76 0.53 12.81
CA ILE A 128 15.85 0.06 11.41
C ILE A 128 16.84 -1.10 11.23
N GLN A 129 17.99 -1.05 11.91
CA GLN A 129 19.01 -2.10 11.83
C GLN A 129 18.52 -3.41 12.44
N GLN A 130 17.88 -3.34 13.62
CA GLN A 130 17.28 -4.49 14.28
C GLN A 130 16.18 -5.13 13.43
N LEU A 131 15.36 -4.33 12.74
CA LEU A 131 14.36 -4.85 11.81
C LEU A 131 15.00 -5.58 10.63
N ARG A 132 16.02 -5.00 10.01
CA ARG A 132 16.77 -5.64 8.91
C ARG A 132 17.37 -6.96 9.35
N GLU A 133 18.03 -6.99 10.50
CA GLU A 133 18.59 -8.22 11.09
C GLU A 133 17.51 -9.27 11.33
N TYR A 134 16.41 -8.87 11.96
CA TYR A 134 15.29 -9.77 12.26
C TYR A 134 14.72 -10.46 11.02
N PHE A 135 14.37 -9.67 9.99
CA PHE A 135 13.76 -10.18 8.76
C PHE A 135 14.77 -10.79 7.78
N SER A 136 16.08 -10.52 7.92
CA SER A 136 17.14 -11.22 7.18
C SER A 136 17.47 -12.60 7.76
N SER A 137 17.19 -12.81 9.06
CA SER A 137 17.43 -14.08 9.73
C SER A 137 16.33 -15.11 9.42
N ASN A 138 16.66 -16.40 9.50
CA ASN A 138 15.66 -17.48 9.44
C ASN A 138 14.59 -17.41 10.56
N TYR A 139 14.69 -16.48 11.52
CA TYR A 139 13.74 -16.30 12.62
C TYR A 139 12.59 -15.36 12.29
N GLY A 140 12.74 -14.41 11.36
CA GLY A 140 11.68 -13.45 11.03
C GLY A 140 10.39 -14.11 10.52
N THR A 141 10.52 -15.34 10.01
CA THR A 141 9.46 -16.10 9.34
C THR A 141 8.59 -16.89 10.30
N ARG A 142 9.15 -17.34 11.43
CA ARG A 142 8.40 -18.04 12.49
C ARG A 142 7.45 -17.12 13.27
N SER A 143 7.68 -15.81 13.21
CA SER A 143 6.96 -14.83 14.01
C SER A 143 5.51 -14.54 13.58
N LEU A 144 5.15 -15.02 12.38
CA LEU A 144 3.81 -14.92 11.81
C LEU A 144 3.07 -16.26 11.81
N GLU A 145 3.69 -17.34 12.31
CA GLU A 145 3.04 -18.65 12.45
C GLU A 145 1.98 -18.59 13.56
N GLN A 146 0.70 -18.81 13.21
CA GLN A 146 -0.37 -19.10 14.17
C GLN A 146 -1.08 -20.39 13.75
N PRO A 147 -1.08 -21.47 14.52
CA PRO A 147 -1.81 -22.68 14.14
C PRO A 147 -3.34 -22.46 14.28
N GLY A 148 -4.10 -22.53 13.19
CA GLY A 148 -5.57 -22.44 13.22
C GLY A 148 -6.26 -22.77 11.87
N PRO A 149 -7.57 -23.10 11.87
CA PRO A 149 -8.30 -23.48 10.65
C PRO A 149 -8.55 -22.32 9.67
N ASP A 150 -8.53 -21.06 10.13
CA ASP A 150 -8.58 -19.85 9.30
C ASP A 150 -7.19 -19.24 9.06
N TRP A 151 -6.14 -20.06 9.20
CA TRP A 151 -4.75 -19.59 9.20
C TRP A 151 -4.42 -18.79 7.95
N ASP A 152 -4.81 -19.23 6.75
CA ASP A 152 -4.39 -18.58 5.51
C ASP A 152 -4.82 -17.11 5.44
N ALA A 153 -6.08 -16.79 5.76
CA ALA A 153 -6.58 -15.42 5.65
C ALA A 153 -6.00 -14.51 6.74
N ALA A 154 -6.02 -14.96 8.01
CA ALA A 154 -5.50 -14.18 9.13
C ALA A 154 -3.97 -14.02 9.06
N HIS A 155 -3.25 -15.05 8.60
CA HIS A 155 -1.82 -15.01 8.37
C HIS A 155 -1.47 -14.03 7.25
N ASN A 156 -2.16 -14.10 6.10
CA ASN A 156 -1.95 -13.19 4.98
C ASN A 156 -2.22 -11.74 5.40
N ALA A 157 -3.31 -11.48 6.11
CA ALA A 157 -3.63 -10.15 6.63
C ALA A 157 -2.50 -9.61 7.53
N LEU A 158 -2.07 -10.39 8.54
CA LEU A 158 -1.01 -9.97 9.45
C LEU A 158 0.33 -9.76 8.74
N ARG A 159 0.66 -10.63 7.78
CA ARG A 159 1.87 -10.56 6.97
C ARG A 159 1.87 -9.29 6.12
N ASP A 160 0.80 -9.03 5.39
CA ASP A 160 0.69 -7.87 4.50
C ASP A 160 0.64 -6.55 5.32
N ALA A 161 -0.01 -6.57 6.49
CA ALA A 161 0.04 -5.47 7.47
C ALA A 161 1.46 -5.23 8.00
N MET A 162 2.22 -6.28 8.28
CA MET A 162 3.62 -6.18 8.71
C MET A 162 4.51 -5.58 7.62
N VAL A 163 4.36 -6.01 6.36
CA VAL A 163 5.06 -5.38 5.23
C VAL A 163 4.71 -3.90 5.14
N CYS A 164 3.44 -3.54 5.32
CA CYS A 164 3.04 -2.14 5.27
C CYS A 164 3.64 -1.32 6.42
N ALA A 165 3.62 -1.83 7.64
CA ALA A 165 4.25 -1.17 8.79
C ALA A 165 5.76 -0.97 8.58
N LEU A 166 6.45 -1.88 7.89
CA LEU A 166 7.86 -1.68 7.51
C LEU A 166 8.03 -0.54 6.49
N ILE A 167 7.15 -0.48 5.49
CA ILE A 167 7.15 0.57 4.46
C ILE A 167 6.87 1.95 5.08
N GLU A 168 5.94 2.04 6.02
CA GLU A 168 5.65 3.27 6.78
C GLU A 168 6.88 3.78 7.55
N ARG A 169 7.83 2.90 7.87
CA ARG A 169 9.11 3.24 8.49
C ARG A 169 10.24 3.53 7.49
N GLY A 170 9.91 3.68 6.22
CA GLY A 170 10.86 3.98 5.14
C GLY A 170 11.66 2.78 4.63
N LEU A 171 11.24 1.55 4.94
CA LEU A 171 11.91 0.35 4.44
C LEU A 171 11.32 -0.10 3.10
N SER A 172 12.15 -0.67 2.24
CA SER A 172 11.68 -1.36 1.04
C SER A 172 11.43 -2.82 1.38
N ALA A 173 10.17 -3.22 1.50
CA ALA A 173 9.79 -4.56 1.93
C ALA A 173 8.84 -5.24 0.93
N GLY A 174 8.77 -6.57 0.99
CA GLY A 174 7.87 -7.39 0.19
C GLY A 174 7.79 -8.82 0.71
N ILE A 175 7.10 -9.67 -0.04
CA ILE A 175 6.90 -11.09 0.30
C ILE A 175 7.55 -11.96 -0.78
N GLY A 176 8.13 -13.09 -0.37
CA GLY A 176 8.73 -14.06 -1.30
C GLY A 176 7.69 -15.03 -1.87
N ASP A 177 7.61 -15.14 -3.20
CA ASP A 177 6.63 -15.90 -3.99
C ASP A 177 6.36 -17.36 -3.51
N ARG A 178 7.38 -18.06 -3.02
CA ARG A 178 7.27 -19.48 -2.63
C ARG A 178 7.38 -19.74 -1.14
N THR A 179 7.76 -18.72 -0.38
CA THR A 179 8.15 -18.90 1.03
C THR A 179 7.25 -18.14 1.98
N ASP A 180 6.42 -17.24 1.46
CA ASP A 180 5.61 -16.28 2.22
C ASP A 180 6.43 -15.44 3.21
N ARG A 181 7.76 -15.41 3.03
CA ARG A 181 8.68 -14.69 3.90
C ARG A 181 8.67 -13.23 3.56
N ILE A 182 8.56 -12.40 4.59
CA ILE A 182 8.83 -10.97 4.48
C ILE A 182 10.34 -10.79 4.29
N TRP A 183 10.70 -9.98 3.30
CA TRP A 183 12.07 -9.54 3.07
C TRP A 183 12.15 -8.02 3.11
N ILE A 184 13.35 -7.51 3.43
CA ILE A 184 13.68 -6.08 3.42
C ILE A 184 14.92 -5.91 2.53
N LYS A 185 14.88 -4.92 1.62
CA LYS A 185 16.01 -4.52 0.78
C LYS A 185 16.73 -3.31 1.36
#